data_AF-A0A367LVD4-F1
#
_entry.id   AF-A0A367LVD4-F1
#
_cell.length_a   1.000
_cell.length_b   1.000
_cell.length_c   1.000
_cell.angle_alpha   90.00
_cell.angle_beta   90.00
_cell.angle_gamma   90.00
#
_symmetry.space_group_name_H-M   'P 1'
#
loop_
_entity.id
_entity.type
_entity.pdbx_description
1 polymer ?
#
loop_
_entity_poly.entity_id
_entity_poly.type
_entity_poly.pdbx_seq_one_letter_code
_entity_poly.pdbx_strand_id
1 'polypeptide(L)'
;AFAELPEASQALLVRMVMRKGTLFREGKLAYAEIGDTRAAVQPLLALGWVDAQPTLELAQLFGLLRKDELSQLFRDHLGRANLRKDALLERLQPLFPEARRLAEW
;
A
#
# COMPACT_ATOMS: atom_id res chain seq x y z
N ALA A 1 -12.99 14.06 -18.17
CA ALA A 1 -11.80 13.57 -17.43
C ALA A 1 -11.83 12.05 -17.32
N PHE A 2 -12.75 11.43 -16.55
CA PHE A 2 -12.79 9.96 -16.41
C PHE A 2 -13.07 9.23 -17.73
N ALA A 3 -14.08 9.67 -18.49
CA ALA A 3 -14.47 9.06 -19.77
C ALA A 3 -13.39 9.14 -20.87
N GLU A 4 -12.40 10.03 -20.73
CA GLU A 4 -11.30 10.22 -21.67
C GLU A 4 -10.10 9.30 -21.38
N LEU A 5 -10.13 8.57 -20.26
CA LEU A 5 -9.08 7.64 -19.89
C LEU A 5 -9.15 6.36 -20.73
N PRO A 6 -8.03 5.66 -20.95
CA PRO A 6 -8.06 4.30 -21.47
C PRO A 6 -8.95 3.40 -20.62
N GLU A 7 -9.65 2.45 -21.26
CA GLU A 7 -10.59 1.55 -20.58
C GLU A 7 -9.92 0.79 -19.42
N ALA A 8 -8.68 0.34 -19.59
CA ALA A 8 -7.89 -0.31 -18.54
C ALA A 8 -7.69 0.58 -17.30
N SER A 9 -7.44 1.89 -17.49
CA SER A 9 -7.28 2.86 -16.40
C SER A 9 -8.61 3.15 -15.71
N GLN A 10 -9.70 3.26 -16.47
CA GLN A 10 -11.06 3.41 -15.92
C GLN A 10 -11.42 2.20 -15.05
N ALA A 11 -11.22 0.99 -15.59
CA ALA A 11 -11.48 -0.27 -14.90
C ALA A 11 -10.63 -0.38 -13.62
N LEU A 12 -9.34 -0.05 -13.68
CA LEU A 12 -8.46 -0.08 -12.51
C LEU A 12 -8.95 0.85 -11.40
N LEU A 13 -9.31 2.10 -11.75
CA LEU A 13 -9.83 3.05 -10.77
C LEU A 13 -11.12 2.54 -10.11
N VAL A 14 -12.05 2.02 -10.91
CA VAL A 14 -13.30 1.43 -10.40
C VAL A 14 -13.01 0.25 -9.47
N ARG A 15 -12.08 -0.65 -9.83
CA ARG A 15 -11.64 -1.76 -8.98
C ARG A 15 -11.08 -1.27 -7.63
N MET A 16 -10.28 -0.20 -7.63
CA MET A 16 -9.74 0.39 -6.40
C MET A 16 -10.86 0.99 -5.53
N VAL A 17 -11.77 1.77 -6.11
CA VAL A 17 -12.89 2.41 -5.40
C VAL A 17 -13.87 1.39 -4.80
N MET A 18 -14.14 0.29 -5.51
CA MET A 18 -15.06 -0.75 -5.04
C MET A 18 -14.47 -1.63 -3.93
N ARG A 19 -13.15 -1.62 -3.74
CA ARG A 19 -12.48 -2.43 -2.72
C ARG A 19 -12.41 -1.68 -1.40
N LYS A 20 -12.39 -2.44 -0.30
CA LYS A 20 -12.20 -1.88 1.04
C LYS A 20 -10.79 -1.27 1.16
N GLY A 21 -10.73 -0.01 1.59
CA GLY A 21 -9.50 0.74 1.83
C GLY A 21 -9.04 1.53 0.60
N THR A 22 -8.06 2.42 0.80
CA THR A 22 -7.52 3.31 -0.24
C THR A 22 -6.07 3.03 -0.59
N LEU A 23 -5.42 2.13 0.16
CA LEU A 23 -4.03 1.76 -0.02
C LEU A 23 -3.94 0.36 -0.58
N PHE A 24 -3.22 0.21 -1.69
CA PHE A 24 -3.11 -1.04 -2.42
C PHE A 24 -1.66 -1.33 -2.78
N ARG A 25 -1.25 -2.60 -2.67
CA ARG A 25 0.00 -3.08 -3.27
C ARG A 25 -0.26 -3.43 -4.74
N GLU A 26 0.66 -3.07 -5.62
CA GLU A 26 0.59 -3.37 -7.05
C GLU A 26 0.29 -4.87 -7.30
N GLY A 27 1.03 -5.77 -6.65
CA GLY A 27 0.81 -7.23 -6.76
C GLY A 27 -0.54 -7.73 -6.22
N LYS A 28 -1.36 -6.87 -5.62
CA LYS A 28 -2.74 -7.15 -5.21
C LYS A 28 -3.78 -6.50 -6.14
N LEU A 29 -3.35 -5.78 -7.18
CA LEU A 29 -4.18 -5.14 -8.21
C LEU A 29 -3.99 -5.84 -9.57
N ALA A 30 -3.83 -7.17 -9.57
CA ALA A 30 -3.71 -7.97 -10.79
C ALA A 30 -5.10 -8.42 -11.26
N TYR A 31 -5.49 -7.97 -12.45
CA TYR A 31 -6.78 -8.27 -13.08
C TYR A 31 -6.55 -8.63 -14.54
N ALA A 32 -6.99 -9.82 -14.95
CA ALA A 32 -6.74 -10.32 -16.30
C ALA A 32 -7.34 -9.41 -17.38
N GLU A 33 -8.50 -8.80 -17.09
CA GLU A 33 -9.19 -7.88 -17.98
C GLU A 33 -8.52 -6.51 -18.12
N ILE A 34 -7.64 -6.13 -17.17
CA ILE A 34 -6.92 -4.85 -17.19
C ILE A 34 -5.53 -5.02 -17.84
N GLY A 35 -4.95 -6.22 -17.74
CA GLY A 35 -3.59 -6.48 -18.23
C GLY A 35 -2.53 -5.92 -17.27
N ASP A 36 -1.55 -5.19 -17.80
CA ASP A 36 -0.47 -4.62 -17.01
C ASP A 36 -0.96 -3.46 -16.12
N THR A 37 -1.08 -3.74 -14.82
CA THR A 37 -1.47 -2.76 -13.79
C THR A 37 -0.57 -1.53 -13.77
N ARG A 38 0.74 -1.69 -13.99
CA ARG A 38 1.70 -0.58 -13.93
C ARG A 38 1.52 0.36 -15.12
N ALA A 39 1.15 -0.17 -16.28
CA ALA A 39 0.76 0.64 -17.42
C ALA A 39 -0.60 1.31 -17.20
N ALA A 40 -1.60 0.55 -16.73
CA ALA A 40 -2.97 1.04 -16.52
C ALA A 40 -3.06 2.15 -15.46
N VAL A 41 -2.16 2.18 -14.47
CA VAL A 41 -2.16 3.22 -13.43
C VAL A 41 -1.54 4.54 -13.89
N GLN A 42 -0.68 4.58 -14.92
CA GLN A 42 0.04 5.81 -15.31
C GLN A 42 -0.87 7.02 -15.57
N PRO A 43 -2.00 6.88 -16.32
CA PRO A 43 -2.90 8.02 -16.52
C PRO A 43 -3.55 8.51 -15.21
N LEU A 44 -3.77 7.62 -14.25
CA LEU A 44 -4.34 7.96 -12.95
C LEU A 44 -3.33 8.73 -12.08
N LEU A 45 -2.04 8.38 -12.17
CA LEU A 45 -0.94 9.12 -11.53
C LEU A 45 -0.79 10.51 -12.14
N ALA A 46 -0.84 10.62 -13.48
CA ALA A 46 -0.72 11.90 -14.19
C ALA A 46 -1.83 12.89 -13.83
N LEU A 47 -3.03 12.39 -13.51
CA LEU A 47 -4.16 13.20 -13.04
C LEU A 47 -4.13 13.48 -11.52
N GLY A 48 -3.18 12.91 -10.79
CA GLY A 48 -3.09 13.02 -9.32
C GLY A 48 -4.22 12.29 -8.59
N TRP A 49 -4.93 11.36 -9.25
CA TRP A 49 -6.01 10.59 -8.64
C TRP A 49 -5.49 9.40 -7.83
N VAL A 50 -4.31 8.91 -8.18
CA VAL A 50 -3.56 7.91 -7.44
C VAL A 50 -2.20 8.51 -7.10
N ASP A 51 -1.72 8.22 -5.90
CA ASP A 51 -0.35 8.51 -5.50
C ASP A 51 0.43 7.19 -5.39
N ALA A 52 1.57 7.11 -6.07
CA ALA A 52 2.45 5.94 -6.02
C ALA A 52 3.34 5.92 -4.77
N GLN A 53 3.55 7.07 -4.12
CA GLN A 53 4.45 7.23 -2.97
C GLN A 53 3.77 7.99 -1.83
N PRO A 54 2.59 7.54 -1.37
CA PRO A 54 1.91 8.19 -0.26
C PRO A 54 2.72 8.03 1.03
N THR A 55 2.57 8.98 1.94
CA THR A 55 3.00 8.80 3.32
C THR A 55 2.06 7.81 4.01
N LEU A 56 2.65 6.84 4.69
CA LEU A 56 1.94 5.78 5.41
C LEU A 56 2.16 5.99 6.90
N GLU A 57 1.12 5.91 7.71
CA GLU A 57 1.25 5.68 9.15
C GLU A 57 1.69 4.24 9.43
N LEU A 58 2.26 3.98 10.61
CA LEU A 58 2.69 2.63 10.98
C LEU A 58 1.56 1.60 10.87
N ALA A 59 0.36 1.93 11.34
CA ALA A 59 -0.81 1.04 11.24
C ALA A 59 -1.19 0.74 9.77
N GLN A 60 -1.06 1.72 8.88
CA GLN A 60 -1.31 1.55 7.45
C GLN A 60 -0.25 0.67 6.79
N LEU A 61 1.04 0.87 7.13
CA LEU A 61 2.13 0.00 6.72
C LEU A 61 1.87 -1.45 7.15
N PHE A 62 1.41 -1.64 8.39
CA PHE A 62 1.00 -2.94 8.90
C PHE A 62 -0.19 -3.50 8.12
N GLY A 63 -1.12 -2.70 7.61
CA GLY A 63 -2.18 -3.16 6.72
C GLY A 63 -1.67 -3.72 5.38
N LEU A 64 -0.57 -3.16 4.85
CA LEU A 64 -0.03 -3.49 3.53
C LEU A 64 0.98 -4.66 3.55
N LEU A 65 1.86 -4.69 4.53
CA LEU A 65 2.94 -5.66 4.60
C LEU A 65 2.55 -6.96 5.30
N ARG A 66 3.17 -8.05 4.87
CA ARG A 66 3.06 -9.35 5.53
C ARG A 66 3.89 -9.35 6.82
N LYS A 67 3.61 -10.29 7.73
CA LYS A 67 4.27 -10.36 9.05
C LYS A 67 5.78 -10.62 8.91
N ASP A 68 6.20 -11.46 7.97
CA ASP A 68 7.60 -11.75 7.63
C ASP A 68 8.33 -10.46 7.20
N GLU A 69 7.73 -9.70 6.30
CA GLU A 69 8.26 -8.40 5.82
C GLU A 69 8.42 -7.42 6.99
N LEU A 70 7.41 -7.29 7.86
CA LEU A 70 7.46 -6.42 9.04
C LEU A 70 8.52 -6.86 10.05
N SER A 71 8.65 -8.18 10.27
CA SER A 71 9.65 -8.73 11.20
C SER A 71 11.07 -8.48 10.70
N GLN A 72 11.27 -8.52 9.38
CA GLN A 72 12.55 -8.19 8.77
C GLN A 72 12.85 -6.69 8.87
N LEU A 73 11.87 -5.85 8.55
CA LEU A 73 12.02 -4.39 8.55
C LEU A 73 12.35 -3.84 9.95
N PHE A 74 11.63 -4.30 10.97
CA PHE A 74 11.80 -3.85 12.35
C PHE A 74 12.67 -4.78 13.20
N ARG A 75 13.53 -5.60 12.58
CA ARG A 75 14.33 -6.63 13.27
C ARG A 75 15.08 -6.09 14.49
N ASP A 76 15.71 -4.92 14.34
CA ASP A 76 16.53 -4.30 15.38
C ASP A 76 15.71 -3.76 16.57
N HIS A 77 14.41 -3.52 16.37
CA HIS A 77 13.49 -3.01 17.39
C HIS A 77 12.68 -4.12 18.09
N LEU A 78 12.55 -5.29 17.45
CA LEU A 78 11.71 -6.39 17.90
C LEU A 78 12.48 -7.48 18.67
N GLY A 79 13.80 -7.56 18.48
CA GLY A 79 14.62 -8.62 19.08
C GLY A 79 14.17 -10.02 18.62
N ARG A 80 14.33 -11.05 19.46
CA ARG A 80 13.95 -12.45 19.14
C ARG A 80 12.47 -12.77 19.43
N ALA A 81 11.63 -11.77 19.69
CA ALA A 81 10.26 -12.00 20.15
C ALA A 81 9.32 -12.35 18.98
N ASN A 82 8.72 -13.55 19.01
CA ASN A 82 7.69 -13.94 18.04
C ASN A 82 6.30 -13.46 18.49
N LEU A 83 6.07 -12.14 18.41
CA LEU A 83 4.80 -11.53 18.79
C LEU A 83 3.74 -11.67 17.69
N ARG A 84 2.46 -11.56 18.07
CA ARG A 84 1.36 -11.40 17.10
C ARG A 84 1.44 -10.02 16.45
N LYS A 85 0.88 -9.88 15.25
CA LYS A 85 0.98 -8.64 14.45
C LYS A 85 0.44 -7.41 15.19
N ASP A 86 -0.65 -7.56 15.91
CA ASP A 86 -1.25 -6.45 16.68
C ASP A 86 -0.35 -6.03 17.86
N ALA A 87 0.26 -6.99 18.55
CA ALA A 87 1.21 -6.72 19.63
C ALA A 87 2.54 -6.12 19.12
N LEU A 88 2.96 -6.48 17.89
CA LEU A 88 4.09 -5.83 17.22
C LEU A 88 3.78 -4.36 16.92
N LEU A 89 2.57 -4.08 16.40
CA LEU A 89 2.13 -2.72 16.11
C LEU A 89 2.13 -1.87 17.38
N GLU A 90 1.49 -2.34 18.45
CA GLU A 90 1.41 -1.63 19.73
C GLU A 90 2.78 -1.26 20.30
N ARG A 91 3.75 -2.18 20.19
CA ARG A 91 5.13 -1.95 20.65
C ARG A 91 5.89 -0.94 19.80
N LEU A 92 5.67 -0.94 18.48
CA LEU A 92 6.40 -0.09 17.54
C LEU A 92 5.76 1.30 17.36
N GLN A 93 4.46 1.43 17.60
CA GLN A 93 3.72 2.68 17.48
C GLN A 93 4.35 3.88 18.22
N PRO A 94 4.80 3.74 19.49
CA PRO A 94 5.44 4.87 20.18
C PRO A 94 6.84 5.23 19.64
N LEU A 95 7.50 4.30 18.94
CA LEU A 95 8.84 4.52 18.36
C LEU A 95 8.77 5.19 16.99
N PHE A 96 7.67 5.00 16.27
CA PHE A 96 7.45 5.53 14.92
C PHE A 96 6.09 6.24 14.82
N PRO A 97 5.92 7.41 15.47
CA PRO A 97 4.66 8.13 15.47
C PRO A 97 4.36 8.87 14.16
N GLU A 98 5.39 9.16 13.36
CA GLU A 98 5.26 9.94 12.13
C GLU A 98 4.93 9.07 10.92
N ALA A 99 4.08 9.59 10.03
CA ALA A 99 3.84 8.98 8.74
C ALA A 99 5.04 9.20 7.81
N ARG A 100 5.46 8.15 7.10
CA ARG A 100 6.65 8.16 6.22
C ARG A 100 6.34 7.48 4.90
N ARG A 101 7.08 7.80 3.83
CA ARG A 101 6.96 7.03 2.58
C ARG A 101 7.51 5.63 2.77
N LEU A 102 7.06 4.66 1.98
CA LEU A 102 7.50 3.27 2.09
C LEU A 102 9.04 3.11 2.04
N ALA A 103 9.74 3.95 1.28
CA ALA A 103 11.20 3.92 1.18
C ALA A 103 11.95 4.47 2.42
N GLU A 104 11.24 5.13 3.33
CA GLU A 104 11.76 5.78 4.54
C GLU A 104 11.42 5.00 5.83
N TRP A 105 10.79 3.83 5.68
CA TRP A 105 10.42 2.91 6.77
C TRP A 105 11.50 1.88 7.07
#